data_AF-A0A6J6PCX4-F1
#
_entry.id   AF-A0A6J6PCX4-F1
#
_cell.length_a   1.000
_cell.length_b   1.000
_cell.length_c   1.000
_cell.angle_alpha   90.00
_cell.angle_beta   90.00
_cell.angle_gamma   90.00
#
_symmetry.space_group_name_H-M   'P 1'
#
loop_
_entity.id
_entity.type
_entity.pdbx_description
1 polymer ?
#
loop_
_entity_poly.entity_id
_entity_poly.type
_entity_poly.pdbx_seq_one_letter_code
_entity_poly.pdbx_strand_id
1 'polypeptide(L)'
;MTFAVAPGDSFERSAALVRRGRMGAASARLVRLRVPDKPGSLARLSAHFAEHDVNVLGLEVVERESGFAVDDVLVEGPKLDRALSTLGKTAAVLAVRKGVTLRDPGLAMAEACEAVTNAVGPLEAYAELVRTAPELVFAEEAFVLVAEESGYLVPYASTITGLPAVALSEPSLLVSAVASGEPLTADGRIPWAPVTYRELLPSGTVAVVPGGRHAQIALVLVRGDDARFLGVELSRLQALLRVAAGALVLHRAGSSSSDILFPNERSPR
;
A
#
# COMPACT_ATOMS: atom_id res chain seq x y z
N MET A 1 26.50 45.69 -29.99
CA MET A 1 27.17 44.66 -29.19
C MET A 1 26.09 43.75 -28.61
N THR A 2 25.86 42.61 -29.25
CA THR A 2 24.82 41.64 -28.89
C THR A 2 25.50 40.50 -28.16
N PHE A 3 25.16 40.29 -26.89
CA PHE A 3 25.68 39.17 -26.11
C PHE A 3 24.95 37.88 -26.53
N ALA A 4 25.66 36.98 -27.19
CA ALA A 4 25.21 35.63 -27.46
C ALA A 4 25.37 34.78 -26.19
N VAL A 5 24.27 34.28 -25.64
CA VAL A 5 24.28 33.24 -24.60
C VAL A 5 24.47 31.89 -25.29
N ALA A 6 25.52 31.16 -24.92
CA ALA A 6 25.87 29.89 -25.55
C ALA A 6 24.79 28.80 -25.26
N PRO A 7 24.37 27.98 -26.24
CA PRO A 7 23.22 27.07 -26.10
C PRO A 7 23.49 25.77 -25.29
N GLY A 8 24.59 25.68 -24.54
CA GLY A 8 24.99 24.44 -23.86
C GLY A 8 24.73 24.39 -22.35
N ASP A 9 24.60 25.54 -21.69
CA ASP A 9 24.77 25.62 -20.22
C ASP A 9 23.47 25.32 -19.43
N SER A 10 22.31 25.45 -20.07
CA SER A 10 20.99 25.20 -19.45
C SER A 10 20.57 23.72 -19.51
N PHE A 11 20.97 23.00 -20.56
CA PHE A 11 20.66 21.58 -20.75
C PHE A 11 21.51 20.69 -19.85
N GLU A 12 22.80 21.00 -19.70
CA GLU A 12 23.69 20.26 -18.79
C GLU A 12 23.33 20.46 -17.32
N ARG A 13 22.92 21.67 -16.92
CA ARG A 13 22.40 21.93 -15.57
C ARG A 13 21.10 21.16 -15.28
N SER A 14 20.20 21.07 -16.26
CA SER A 14 18.96 20.30 -16.14
C SER A 14 19.24 18.80 -16.06
N ALA A 15 20.16 18.28 -16.88
CA ALA A 15 20.60 16.89 -16.84
C ALA A 15 21.34 16.55 -15.54
N ALA A 16 22.13 17.48 -14.98
CA ALA A 16 22.80 17.32 -13.69
C ALA A 16 21.83 17.34 -12.51
N LEU A 17 20.77 18.17 -12.54
CA LEU A 17 19.68 18.13 -11.54
C LEU A 17 18.89 16.82 -11.65
N VAL A 18 18.58 16.34 -12.86
CA VAL A 18 17.89 15.06 -13.08
C VAL A 18 18.77 13.87 -12.68
N ARG A 19 20.09 13.93 -12.92
CA ARG A 19 21.06 12.92 -12.43
C ARG A 19 21.23 12.96 -10.92
N ARG A 20 21.24 14.14 -10.28
CA ARG A 20 21.20 14.26 -8.80
C ARG A 20 19.91 13.71 -8.23
N GLY A 21 18.76 13.98 -8.85
CA GLY A 21 17.47 13.40 -8.47
C GLY A 21 17.44 11.88 -8.59
N ARG A 22 18.05 11.31 -9.64
CA ARG A 22 18.18 9.86 -9.82
C ARG A 22 19.24 9.20 -8.93
N MET A 23 20.30 9.90 -8.53
CA MET A 23 21.30 9.39 -7.58
C MET A 23 20.86 9.54 -6.10
N GLY A 24 20.07 10.57 -5.76
CA GLY A 24 19.50 10.74 -4.42
C GLY A 24 18.48 9.65 -4.07
N ALA A 25 17.70 9.20 -5.05
CA ALA A 25 16.72 8.13 -4.91
C ALA A 25 17.32 6.77 -4.48
N ALA A 26 18.59 6.48 -4.77
CA ALA A 26 19.25 5.25 -4.34
C ALA A 26 19.63 5.25 -2.85
N SER A 27 19.68 6.43 -2.21
CA SER A 27 20.05 6.59 -0.80
C SER A 27 18.90 7.01 0.11
N ALA A 28 17.79 7.47 -0.47
CA ALA A 28 16.60 7.85 0.26
C ALA A 28 15.97 6.64 0.96
N ARG A 29 15.53 6.86 2.20
CA ARG A 29 14.85 5.87 3.03
C ARG A 29 13.62 6.50 3.64
N LEU A 30 12.52 5.75 3.64
CA LEU A 30 11.32 6.14 4.37
C LEU A 30 11.43 5.58 5.79
N VAL A 31 11.38 6.48 6.77
CA VAL A 31 11.48 6.13 8.17
C VAL A 31 10.14 6.41 8.83
N ARG A 32 9.49 5.35 9.34
CA ARG A 32 8.29 5.49 10.17
C ARG A 32 8.71 5.76 11.60
N LEU A 33 8.24 6.86 12.16
CA LEU A 33 8.61 7.34 13.48
C LEU A 33 7.39 7.49 14.37
N ARG A 34 7.53 7.14 15.65
CA ARG A 34 6.61 7.58 16.70
C ARG A 34 7.20 8.81 17.39
N VAL A 35 6.56 9.96 17.19
CA VAL A 35 7.01 11.27 17.66
C VAL A 35 6.08 11.76 18.77
N PRO A 36 6.57 12.36 19.87
CA PRO A 36 5.70 12.94 20.89
C PRO A 36 4.82 14.05 20.28
N ASP A 37 3.51 13.99 20.48
CA ASP A 37 2.58 14.96 19.92
C ASP A 37 2.47 16.21 20.80
N LYS A 38 3.49 17.07 20.71
CA LYS A 38 3.58 18.34 21.43
C LYS A 38 4.32 19.39 20.61
N PRO A 39 4.08 20.69 20.87
CA PRO A 39 4.79 21.76 20.18
C PRO A 39 6.32 21.57 20.17
N GLY A 40 6.91 21.79 18.99
CA GLY A 40 8.35 21.69 18.75
C GLY A 40 8.92 20.27 18.62
N SER A 41 8.12 19.19 18.68
CA SER A 41 8.64 17.83 18.46
C SER A 41 9.22 17.62 17.07
N LEU A 42 8.51 18.04 16.02
CA LEU A 42 9.04 17.99 14.66
C LEU A 42 10.28 18.87 14.49
N ALA A 43 10.33 20.05 15.11
CA ALA A 43 11.52 20.91 15.07
C ALA A 43 12.75 20.23 15.68
N ARG A 44 12.58 19.52 16.82
CA ARG A 44 13.67 18.72 17.43
C ARG A 44 14.09 17.56 16.54
N LEU A 45 13.13 16.89 15.89
CA LEU A 45 13.41 15.82 14.92
C LEU A 45 14.24 16.34 13.75
N SER A 46 13.82 17.44 13.13
CA SER A 46 14.56 18.05 12.02
C SER A 46 15.94 18.54 12.43
N ALA A 47 16.08 19.13 13.62
CA ALA A 47 17.38 19.54 14.16
C ALA A 47 18.32 18.34 14.35
N HIS A 48 17.82 17.23 14.92
CA HIS A 48 18.58 16.00 15.10
C HIS A 48 19.09 15.42 13.77
N PHE A 49 18.26 15.44 12.73
CA PHE A 49 18.68 15.03 11.39
C PHE A 49 19.73 15.98 10.79
N ALA A 50 19.54 17.30 10.94
CA ALA A 50 20.50 18.28 10.45
C ALA A 50 21.89 18.14 11.12
N GLU A 51 21.95 17.88 12.43
CA GLU A 51 23.20 17.60 13.16
C GLU A 51 23.98 16.40 12.60
N HIS A 52 23.28 15.49 11.95
CA HIS A 52 23.83 14.29 11.33
C HIS A 52 23.97 14.39 9.81
N ASP A 53 23.84 15.58 9.21
CA ASP A 53 23.91 15.74 7.74
C ASP A 53 22.88 14.85 7.03
N VAL A 54 21.67 14.78 7.59
CA VAL A 54 20.52 14.07 7.02
C VAL A 54 19.49 15.10 6.58
N ASN A 55 19.14 15.06 5.30
CA ASN A 55 18.13 15.89 4.69
C ASN A 55 16.74 15.23 4.79
N VAL A 56 15.72 16.05 5.01
CA VAL A 56 14.31 15.63 4.97
C VAL A 56 13.74 16.00 3.61
N LEU A 57 13.32 15.01 2.84
CA LEU A 57 12.77 15.15 1.50
C LEU A 57 11.25 15.26 1.49
N GLY A 58 10.59 14.64 2.48
CA GLY A 58 9.15 14.63 2.61
C GLY A 58 8.73 14.15 3.99
N LEU A 59 7.51 14.52 4.38
CA LEU A 59 6.93 14.15 5.65
C LEU A 59 5.41 14.01 5.49
N GLU A 60 4.87 12.91 6.00
CA GLU A 60 3.43 12.68 6.15
C GLU A 60 3.16 12.35 7.62
N VAL A 61 2.20 13.05 8.23
CA VAL A 61 1.63 12.64 9.52
C VAL A 61 0.57 11.59 9.21
N VAL A 62 0.82 10.34 9.59
CA VAL A 62 -0.07 9.22 9.26
C VAL A 62 -1.21 9.14 10.27
N GLU A 63 -0.88 9.09 11.57
CA GLU A 63 -1.87 8.93 12.66
C GLU A 63 -1.48 9.80 13.86
N ARG A 64 -2.48 10.31 14.59
CA ARG A 64 -2.28 10.97 15.89
C ARG A 64 -3.14 10.29 16.94
N GLU A 65 -2.51 9.74 17.96
CA GLU A 65 -3.21 9.02 19.02
C GLU A 65 -2.41 9.08 20.34
N SER A 66 -3.12 9.25 21.47
CA SER A 66 -2.57 9.06 22.82
C SER A 66 -1.30 9.86 23.12
N GLY A 67 -1.23 11.12 22.66
CA GLY A 67 -0.08 12.01 22.90
C GLY A 67 1.14 11.72 22.02
N PHE A 68 0.98 10.94 20.96
CA PHE A 68 2.00 10.69 19.94
C PHE A 68 1.42 10.85 18.53
N ALA A 69 2.29 11.21 17.60
CA ALA A 69 2.06 11.13 16.17
C ALA A 69 2.90 9.97 15.60
N VAL A 70 2.35 9.28 14.61
CA VAL A 70 3.11 8.37 13.75
C VAL A 70 3.35 9.08 12.43
N ASP A 71 4.61 9.36 12.12
CA ASP A 71 5.03 10.12 10.96
C ASP A 71 5.86 9.24 10.03
N ASP A 72 5.61 9.33 8.74
CA ASP A 72 6.45 8.78 7.69
C ASP A 72 7.33 9.89 7.14
N VAL A 73 8.65 9.76 7.31
CA VAL A 73 9.62 10.78 6.93
C VAL A 73 10.57 10.21 5.87
N LEU A 74 10.54 10.79 4.67
CA LEU A 74 11.49 10.45 3.62
C LEU A 74 12.77 11.23 3.84
N VAL A 75 13.87 10.54 4.08
CA VAL A 75 15.16 11.14 4.44
C VAL A 75 16.30 10.59 3.60
N GLU A 76 17.32 11.40 3.37
CA GLU A 76 18.56 11.00 2.71
C GLU A 76 19.77 11.60 3.42
N GLY A 77 20.89 10.90 3.45
CA GLY A 77 22.12 11.47 4.00
C GLY A 77 23.16 10.42 4.39
N PRO A 78 24.45 10.79 4.35
CA PRO A 78 25.57 9.86 4.56
C PRO A 78 25.63 9.28 5.98
N LYS A 79 25.06 9.93 7.00
CA LYS A 79 25.11 9.46 8.39
C LYS A 79 23.73 9.07 8.95
N LEU A 80 22.79 8.71 8.07
CA LEU A 80 21.42 8.38 8.48
C LEU A 80 21.36 7.21 9.49
N ASP A 81 22.16 6.15 9.34
CA ASP A 81 22.18 5.06 10.34
C ASP A 81 22.61 5.53 11.74
N ARG A 82 23.55 6.48 11.81
CA ARG A 82 23.97 7.12 13.07
C ARG A 82 22.89 8.04 13.62
N ALA A 83 22.19 8.78 12.77
CA ALA A 83 21.08 9.62 13.18
C ALA A 83 19.96 8.77 13.80
N LEU A 84 19.60 7.65 13.17
CA LEU A 84 18.54 6.76 13.67
C LEU A 84 18.92 6.08 14.99
N SER A 85 20.17 5.61 15.14
CA SER A 85 20.62 4.95 16.37
C SER A 85 20.70 5.89 17.59
N THR A 86 20.78 7.20 17.37
CA THR A 86 20.87 8.23 18.44
C THR A 86 19.56 8.99 18.68
N LEU A 87 18.49 8.64 17.96
CA LEU A 87 17.21 9.38 17.95
C LEU A 87 16.44 9.32 19.29
N GLY A 88 16.73 8.33 20.15
CA GLY A 88 15.79 7.75 21.12
C GLY A 88 14.92 8.70 21.95
N LYS A 89 15.41 9.85 22.43
CA LYS A 89 14.58 10.80 23.22
C LYS A 89 13.66 11.68 22.36
N THR A 90 13.96 11.80 21.07
CA THR A 90 13.25 12.65 20.11
C THR A 90 12.10 11.90 19.47
N ALA A 91 12.32 10.65 19.08
CA ALA A 91 11.33 9.77 18.47
C ALA A 91 11.76 8.30 18.57
N ALA A 92 10.81 7.38 18.46
CA ALA A 92 11.10 5.96 18.29
C ALA A 92 10.99 5.58 16.82
N VAL A 93 11.97 4.81 16.31
CA VAL A 93 11.93 4.26 14.95
C VAL A 93 11.06 3.02 14.94
N LEU A 94 10.02 3.02 14.11
CA LEU A 94 9.09 1.89 13.96
C LEU A 94 9.41 1.03 12.72
N ALA A 95 9.85 1.66 11.62
CA ALA A 95 10.31 0.97 10.42
C ALA A 95 11.28 1.83 9.61
N VAL A 96 12.12 1.17 8.81
CA VAL A 96 13.03 1.81 7.85
C VAL A 96 12.93 1.06 6.53
N ARG A 97 12.38 1.72 5.50
CA ARG A 97 12.13 1.13 4.17
C ARG A 97 13.04 1.75 3.13
N LYS A 98 13.54 0.93 2.22
CA LYS A 98 14.47 1.32 1.13
C LYS A 98 13.73 1.25 -0.20
N GLY A 99 14.13 2.11 -1.16
CA GLY A 99 13.59 2.07 -2.52
C GLY A 99 12.10 2.43 -2.62
N VAL A 100 11.56 3.13 -1.61
CA VAL A 100 10.18 3.60 -1.59
C VAL A 100 10.14 5.11 -1.73
N THR A 101 9.09 5.61 -2.37
CA THR A 101 8.82 7.04 -2.52
C THR A 101 7.62 7.42 -1.67
N LEU A 102 7.73 8.51 -0.91
CA LEU A 102 6.58 9.08 -0.20
C LEU A 102 5.75 9.89 -1.20
N ARG A 103 4.64 9.31 -1.66
CA ARG A 103 3.69 9.99 -2.55
C ARG A 103 2.69 10.80 -1.74
N ASP A 104 2.09 11.81 -2.38
CA ASP A 104 0.91 12.46 -1.81
C ASP A 104 -0.21 11.41 -1.65
N PRO A 105 -0.75 11.21 -0.43
CA PRO A 105 -1.70 10.15 -0.15
C PRO A 105 -3.04 10.38 -0.86
N GLY A 106 -3.43 11.64 -1.12
CA GLY A 106 -4.66 11.98 -1.82
C GLY A 106 -4.56 11.65 -3.31
N LEU A 107 -3.45 12.02 -3.95
CA LEU A 107 -3.18 11.69 -5.34
C LEU A 107 -3.03 10.18 -5.54
N ALA A 108 -2.26 9.50 -4.68
CA ALA A 108 -2.08 8.05 -4.77
C ALA A 108 -3.41 7.29 -4.61
N MET A 109 -4.29 7.75 -3.72
CA MET A 109 -5.63 7.19 -3.57
C MET A 109 -6.51 7.45 -4.81
N ALA A 110 -6.44 8.65 -5.39
CA ALA A 110 -7.20 8.98 -6.60
C ALA A 110 -6.77 8.11 -7.79
N GLU A 111 -5.46 7.95 -8.01
CA GLU A 111 -4.89 7.07 -9.04
C GLU A 111 -5.30 5.60 -8.84
N ALA A 112 -5.29 5.13 -7.58
CA ALA A 112 -5.72 3.77 -7.25
C ALA A 112 -7.22 3.54 -7.54
N CYS A 113 -8.06 4.50 -7.16
CA CYS A 113 -9.49 4.47 -7.47
C CYS A 113 -9.72 4.47 -8.99
N GLU A 114 -9.05 5.37 -9.72
CA GLU A 114 -9.16 5.45 -11.18
C GLU A 114 -8.81 4.11 -11.82
N ALA A 115 -7.65 3.54 -11.49
CA ALA A 115 -7.18 2.28 -12.06
C ALA A 115 -8.18 1.14 -11.87
N VAL A 116 -8.73 1.00 -10.66
CA VAL A 116 -9.73 -0.04 -10.35
C VAL A 116 -11.06 0.22 -11.07
N THR A 117 -11.52 1.47 -11.15
CA THR A 117 -12.80 1.80 -11.79
C THR A 117 -12.77 1.74 -13.31
N ASN A 118 -11.60 1.92 -13.93
CA ASN A 118 -11.41 1.85 -15.38
C ASN A 118 -11.07 0.44 -15.88
N ALA A 119 -10.91 -0.54 -14.98
CA ALA A 119 -10.69 -1.92 -15.36
C ALA A 119 -11.80 -2.42 -16.30
N VAL A 120 -11.45 -3.20 -17.32
CA VAL A 120 -12.39 -3.71 -18.33
C VAL A 120 -13.27 -4.82 -17.75
N GLY A 121 -12.77 -5.53 -16.73
CA GLY A 121 -13.54 -6.56 -16.05
C GLY A 121 -12.95 -7.01 -14.71
N PRO A 122 -13.56 -8.02 -14.07
CA PRO A 122 -13.26 -8.38 -12.69
C PRO A 122 -11.81 -8.76 -12.41
N LEU A 123 -11.19 -9.56 -13.29
CA LEU A 123 -9.80 -10.00 -13.08
C LEU A 123 -8.81 -8.83 -13.14
N GLU A 124 -9.05 -7.88 -14.04
CA GLU A 124 -8.23 -6.67 -14.14
C GLU A 124 -8.43 -5.77 -12.92
N ALA A 125 -9.66 -5.61 -12.43
CA ALA A 125 -9.93 -4.87 -11.21
C ALA A 125 -9.21 -5.48 -9.98
N TYR A 126 -9.16 -6.82 -9.88
CA TYR A 126 -8.39 -7.50 -8.84
C TYR A 126 -6.88 -7.29 -9.00
N ALA A 127 -6.37 -7.35 -10.23
CA ALA A 127 -4.96 -7.07 -10.51
C ALA A 127 -4.58 -5.63 -10.15
N GLU A 128 -5.42 -4.65 -10.48
CA GLU A 128 -5.21 -3.24 -10.14
C GLU A 128 -5.27 -2.99 -8.62
N LEU A 129 -6.16 -3.67 -7.89
CA LEU A 129 -6.14 -3.65 -6.42
C LEU A 129 -4.80 -4.12 -5.87
N VAL A 130 -4.32 -5.27 -6.32
CA VAL A 130 -3.05 -5.86 -5.87
C VAL A 130 -1.86 -4.99 -6.27
N ARG A 131 -1.91 -4.32 -7.42
CA ARG A 131 -0.86 -3.42 -7.89
C ARG A 131 -0.79 -2.13 -7.07
N THR A 132 -1.93 -1.53 -6.76
CA THR A 132 -1.98 -0.16 -6.20
C THR A 132 -2.01 -0.14 -4.67
N ALA A 133 -2.69 -1.10 -4.03
CA ALA A 133 -2.90 -1.09 -2.59
C ALA A 133 -1.62 -1.18 -1.75
N PRO A 134 -0.59 -1.99 -2.10
CA PRO A 134 0.64 -2.06 -1.33
C PRO A 134 1.34 -0.70 -1.21
N GLU A 135 1.30 0.08 -2.29
CA GLU A 135 1.95 1.39 -2.34
C GLU A 135 1.26 2.44 -1.45
N LEU A 136 -0.03 2.26 -1.11
CA LEU A 136 -0.78 3.17 -0.24
C LEU A 136 -0.39 3.04 1.24
N VAL A 137 0.25 1.93 1.60
CA VAL A 137 0.54 1.55 2.99
C VAL A 137 1.93 0.94 3.16
N PHE A 138 2.79 1.04 2.14
CA PHE A 138 4.14 0.48 2.14
C PHE A 138 4.20 -1.00 2.56
N ALA A 139 3.33 -1.83 1.97
CA ALA A 139 3.43 -3.28 2.08
C ALA A 139 4.23 -3.84 0.89
N GLU A 140 4.91 -4.97 1.10
CA GLU A 140 5.69 -5.63 0.05
C GLU A 140 4.82 -6.59 -0.78
N GLU A 141 3.87 -7.28 -0.14
CA GLU A 141 3.04 -8.27 -0.81
C GLU A 141 1.55 -7.97 -0.62
N ALA A 142 0.76 -8.28 -1.64
CA ALA A 142 -0.69 -8.27 -1.55
C ALA A 142 -1.36 -9.33 -2.41
N PHE A 143 -2.57 -9.70 -2.02
CA PHE A 143 -3.42 -10.60 -2.77
C PHE A 143 -4.90 -10.39 -2.47
N VAL A 144 -5.73 -10.73 -3.45
CA VAL A 144 -7.19 -10.69 -3.33
C VAL A 144 -7.70 -12.12 -3.18
N LEU A 145 -8.47 -12.34 -2.12
CA LEU A 145 -9.23 -13.56 -1.90
C LEU A 145 -10.71 -13.28 -2.20
N VAL A 146 -11.36 -14.22 -2.87
CA VAL A 146 -12.81 -14.18 -3.10
C VAL A 146 -13.44 -15.42 -2.47
N ALA A 147 -14.48 -15.24 -1.67
CA ALA A 147 -15.29 -16.33 -1.16
C ALA A 147 -16.19 -16.87 -2.27
N GLU A 148 -16.06 -18.14 -2.59
CA GLU A 148 -16.89 -18.83 -3.56
C GLU A 148 -18.01 -19.64 -2.87
N GLU A 149 -19.08 -19.92 -3.62
CA GLU A 149 -20.19 -20.79 -3.16
C GLU A 149 -19.74 -22.20 -2.78
N SER A 150 -18.59 -22.63 -3.30
CA SER A 150 -17.91 -23.89 -2.97
C SER A 150 -17.45 -23.98 -1.50
N GLY A 151 -17.46 -22.87 -0.77
CA GLY A 151 -17.03 -22.82 0.63
C GLY A 151 -15.53 -22.53 0.80
N TYR A 152 -14.89 -21.91 -0.19
CA TYR A 152 -13.47 -21.59 -0.19
C TYR A 152 -13.22 -20.10 -0.41
N LEU A 153 -12.14 -19.59 0.19
CA LEU A 153 -11.48 -18.35 -0.19
C LEU A 153 -10.43 -18.68 -1.25
N VAL A 154 -10.65 -18.20 -2.47
CA VAL A 154 -9.79 -18.48 -3.62
C VAL A 154 -8.96 -17.23 -3.97
N PRO A 155 -7.64 -17.35 -4.17
CA PRO A 155 -6.82 -16.24 -4.68
C PRO A 155 -7.15 -15.92 -6.14
N TYR A 156 -7.58 -14.69 -6.42
CA TYR A 156 -7.90 -14.23 -7.78
C TYR A 156 -6.83 -13.31 -8.39
N ALA A 157 -6.03 -12.65 -7.54
CA ALA A 157 -4.88 -11.85 -7.93
C ALA A 157 -3.87 -11.84 -6.79
N SER A 158 -2.57 -11.80 -7.09
CA SER A 158 -1.51 -11.76 -6.09
C SER A 158 -0.20 -11.24 -6.67
N THR A 159 0.60 -10.58 -5.84
CA THR A 159 2.00 -10.24 -6.13
C THR A 159 2.92 -11.48 -6.10
N ILE A 160 2.49 -12.55 -5.43
CA ILE A 160 3.18 -13.84 -5.37
C ILE A 160 2.38 -14.94 -6.08
N THR A 161 3.05 -16.03 -6.43
CA THR A 161 2.42 -17.18 -7.08
C THR A 161 2.32 -18.37 -6.12
N GLY A 162 1.39 -19.29 -6.39
CA GLY A 162 1.29 -20.54 -5.64
C GLY A 162 0.50 -20.48 -4.32
N LEU A 163 -0.24 -19.40 -4.07
CA LEU A 163 -1.16 -19.34 -2.92
C LEU A 163 -2.32 -20.35 -3.10
N PRO A 164 -2.56 -21.26 -2.14
CA PRO A 164 -3.64 -22.23 -2.23
C PRO A 164 -4.99 -21.62 -1.83
N ALA A 165 -6.11 -22.21 -2.25
CA ALA A 165 -7.42 -21.88 -1.71
C ALA A 165 -7.52 -22.28 -0.23
N VAL A 166 -8.29 -21.52 0.56
CA VAL A 166 -8.50 -21.74 2.00
C VAL A 166 -9.94 -22.11 2.27
N ALA A 167 -10.20 -23.24 2.92
CA ALA A 167 -11.57 -23.63 3.27
C ALA A 167 -12.16 -22.68 4.31
N LEU A 168 -13.42 -22.25 4.15
CA LEU A 168 -14.12 -21.42 5.13
C LEU A 168 -14.35 -22.14 6.47
N SER A 169 -14.23 -23.47 6.49
CA SER A 169 -14.27 -24.27 7.72
C SER A 169 -12.95 -24.28 8.49
N GLU A 170 -11.84 -23.84 7.89
CA GLU A 170 -10.52 -23.81 8.52
C GLU A 170 -10.31 -22.50 9.30
N PRO A 171 -10.17 -22.54 10.63
CA PRO A 171 -9.99 -21.34 11.43
C PRO A 171 -8.70 -20.59 11.06
N SER A 172 -8.85 -19.34 10.64
CA SER A 172 -7.73 -18.46 10.30
C SER A 172 -8.11 -17.00 10.43
N LEU A 173 -7.12 -16.10 10.40
CA LEU A 173 -7.34 -14.66 10.33
C LEU A 173 -8.11 -14.28 9.06
N LEU A 174 -7.79 -14.95 7.94
CA LEU A 174 -8.43 -14.77 6.63
C LEU A 174 -9.95 -14.97 6.72
N VAL A 175 -10.35 -16.13 7.26
CA VAL A 175 -11.76 -16.49 7.43
C VAL A 175 -12.45 -15.57 8.45
N SER A 176 -11.78 -15.25 9.55
CA SER A 176 -12.33 -14.39 10.61
C SER A 176 -12.61 -12.96 10.12
N ALA A 177 -11.72 -12.40 9.29
CA ALA A 177 -11.90 -11.06 8.74
C ALA A 177 -13.07 -11.04 7.75
N VAL A 178 -13.14 -12.01 6.84
CA VAL A 178 -14.26 -12.14 5.89
C VAL A 178 -15.59 -12.33 6.63
N ALA A 179 -15.65 -13.20 7.63
CA ALA A 179 -16.87 -13.48 8.39
C ALA A 179 -17.34 -12.28 9.23
N SER A 180 -16.41 -11.54 9.85
CA SER A 180 -16.76 -10.37 10.67
C SER A 180 -17.10 -9.14 9.82
N GLY A 181 -16.53 -9.05 8.61
CA GLY A 181 -16.61 -7.86 7.76
C GLY A 181 -15.72 -6.71 8.24
N GLU A 182 -14.84 -6.96 9.22
CA GLU A 182 -13.95 -5.98 9.81
C GLU A 182 -12.48 -6.24 9.44
N PRO A 183 -11.65 -5.19 9.24
CA PRO A 183 -10.23 -5.36 9.05
C PRO A 183 -9.57 -6.00 10.29
N LEU A 184 -8.77 -7.04 10.06
CA LEU A 184 -8.01 -7.70 11.12
C LEU A 184 -6.52 -7.68 10.79
N THR A 185 -5.68 -7.63 11.82
CA THR A 185 -4.22 -7.67 11.68
C THR A 185 -3.62 -8.78 12.53
N ALA A 186 -2.45 -9.26 12.14
CA ALA A 186 -1.67 -10.21 12.92
C ALA A 186 -0.17 -9.98 12.76
N ASP A 187 0.57 -10.55 13.71
CA ASP A 187 1.99 -10.84 13.54
C ASP A 187 2.13 -12.01 12.54
N GLY A 188 2.90 -11.84 11.47
CA GLY A 188 3.11 -12.83 10.42
C GLY A 188 3.84 -14.09 10.90
N ARG A 189 4.50 -14.03 12.07
CA ARG A 189 5.22 -15.15 12.69
C ARG A 189 4.30 -16.14 13.39
N ILE A 190 3.10 -15.71 13.80
CA ILE A 190 2.11 -16.58 14.45
C ILE A 190 1.16 -17.21 13.41
N PRO A 191 0.45 -18.30 13.74
CA PRO A 191 -0.51 -18.90 12.81
C PRO A 191 -1.67 -17.94 12.49
N TRP A 192 -1.67 -17.35 11.29
CA TRP A 192 -2.73 -16.47 10.78
C TRP A 192 -3.42 -17.02 9.52
N ALA A 193 -2.76 -17.93 8.80
CA ALA A 193 -3.20 -18.59 7.57
C ALA A 193 -2.57 -19.98 7.46
N PRO A 194 -3.00 -20.81 6.49
CA PRO A 194 -2.37 -22.11 6.22
C PRO A 194 -0.85 -21.99 6.07
N VAL A 195 -0.13 -23.06 6.44
CA VAL A 195 1.35 -23.04 6.51
C VAL A 195 2.02 -22.57 5.22
N THR A 196 1.47 -22.96 4.06
CA THR A 196 1.97 -22.56 2.73
C THR A 196 2.00 -21.05 2.53
N TYR A 197 1.04 -20.30 3.08
CA TYR A 197 1.08 -18.83 3.03
C TYR A 197 2.28 -18.29 3.80
N ARG A 198 2.56 -18.84 4.99
CA ARG A 198 3.68 -18.39 5.85
C ARG A 198 5.04 -18.79 5.30
N GLU A 199 5.11 -19.81 4.44
CA GLU A 199 6.34 -20.22 3.74
C GLU A 199 6.65 -19.31 2.54
N LEU A 200 5.62 -18.77 1.90
CA LEU A 200 5.75 -17.93 0.69
C LEU A 200 5.85 -16.43 1.01
N LEU A 201 5.32 -15.98 2.15
CA LEU A 201 5.18 -14.56 2.49
C LEU A 201 6.20 -14.11 3.54
N PRO A 202 6.54 -12.81 3.57
CA PRO A 202 7.34 -12.22 4.63
C PRO A 202 6.72 -12.45 6.03
N SER A 203 7.57 -12.54 7.04
CA SER A 203 7.14 -12.81 8.43
C SER A 203 6.91 -11.53 9.26
N GLY A 204 6.71 -10.37 8.65
CA GLY A 204 6.48 -9.11 9.37
C GLY A 204 5.04 -8.99 9.87
N THR A 205 4.31 -7.96 9.47
CA THR A 205 2.90 -7.77 9.86
C THR A 205 1.93 -8.09 8.73
N VAL A 206 0.74 -8.56 9.06
CA VAL A 206 -0.30 -8.93 8.10
C VAL A 206 -1.57 -8.12 8.38
N ALA A 207 -2.23 -7.67 7.32
CA ALA A 207 -3.57 -7.10 7.37
C ALA A 207 -4.50 -7.82 6.41
N VAL A 208 -5.71 -8.14 6.87
CA VAL A 208 -6.80 -8.66 6.06
C VAL A 208 -7.92 -7.64 6.08
N VAL A 209 -8.20 -7.06 4.92
CA VAL A 209 -9.21 -6.00 4.73
C VAL A 209 -10.38 -6.58 3.94
N PRO A 210 -11.51 -6.90 4.59
CA PRO A 210 -12.70 -7.37 3.88
C PRO A 210 -13.43 -6.22 3.17
N GLY A 211 -14.12 -6.52 2.08
CA GLY A 211 -14.94 -5.55 1.33
C GLY A 211 -16.21 -5.10 2.06
N GLY A 212 -16.42 -5.57 3.29
CA GLY A 212 -17.60 -5.36 4.13
C GLY A 212 -18.45 -6.63 4.26
N ARG A 213 -19.46 -6.61 5.14
CA ARG A 213 -20.27 -7.79 5.52
C ARG A 213 -20.96 -8.53 4.37
N HIS A 214 -21.24 -7.85 3.26
CA HIS A 214 -21.94 -8.42 2.12
C HIS A 214 -21.01 -8.69 0.93
N ALA A 215 -19.76 -8.26 1.02
CA ALA A 215 -18.80 -8.42 -0.06
C ALA A 215 -18.02 -9.72 0.16
N GLN A 216 -18.06 -10.60 -0.83
CA GLN A 216 -17.35 -11.88 -0.82
C GLN A 216 -15.86 -11.71 -1.18
N ILE A 217 -15.24 -10.60 -0.81
CA ILE A 217 -13.88 -10.25 -1.22
C ILE A 217 -13.09 -9.75 -0.02
N ALA A 218 -11.82 -10.14 0.05
CA ALA A 218 -10.85 -9.58 0.97
C ALA A 218 -9.54 -9.26 0.25
N LEU A 219 -8.97 -8.11 0.59
CA LEU A 219 -7.62 -7.72 0.23
C LEU A 219 -6.70 -8.04 1.41
N VAL A 220 -5.64 -8.80 1.15
CA VAL A 220 -4.62 -9.12 2.15
C VAL A 220 -3.33 -8.41 1.79
N LEU A 221 -2.66 -7.82 2.78
CA LEU A 221 -1.37 -7.16 2.63
C LEU A 221 -0.40 -7.68 3.68
N VAL A 222 0.86 -7.83 3.29
CA VAL A 222 1.93 -8.31 4.16
C VAL A 222 3.11 -7.36 4.10
N ARG A 223 3.57 -6.96 5.29
CA ARG A 223 4.83 -6.24 5.48
C ARG A 223 5.96 -7.19 5.82
N GLY A 224 7.15 -6.88 5.35
CA GLY A 224 8.40 -7.51 5.80
C GLY A 224 8.90 -6.97 7.15
N ASP A 225 8.46 -5.76 7.52
CA ASP A 225 8.79 -5.13 8.79
C ASP A 225 7.74 -5.36 9.90
N ASP A 226 8.12 -5.02 11.14
CA ASP A 226 7.28 -5.15 12.33
C ASP A 226 6.32 -3.96 12.54
N ALA A 227 6.29 -2.96 11.66
CA ALA A 227 5.42 -1.81 11.86
C ALA A 227 3.96 -2.21 11.62
N ARG A 228 3.14 -2.04 12.66
CA ARG A 228 1.70 -2.30 12.62
C ARG A 228 1.01 -1.53 11.49
N PHE A 229 0.01 -2.14 10.87
CA PHE A 229 -0.97 -1.41 10.07
C PHE A 229 -1.80 -0.52 11.00
N LEU A 230 -1.88 0.77 10.69
CA LEU A 230 -2.60 1.77 11.48
C LEU A 230 -4.08 1.83 11.09
N GLY A 231 -4.93 2.35 11.97
CA GLY A 231 -6.38 2.38 11.72
C GLY A 231 -6.74 3.20 10.48
N VAL A 232 -6.02 4.30 10.26
CA VAL A 232 -6.11 5.16 9.07
C VAL A 232 -5.70 4.43 7.79
N GLU A 233 -4.68 3.57 7.84
CA GLU A 233 -4.21 2.77 6.70
C GLU A 233 -5.26 1.71 6.33
N LEU A 234 -5.79 1.02 7.33
CA LEU A 234 -6.86 0.04 7.14
C LEU A 234 -8.14 0.69 6.59
N SER A 235 -8.48 1.89 7.06
CA SER A 235 -9.62 2.65 6.55
C SER A 235 -9.45 3.06 5.09
N ARG A 236 -8.24 3.51 4.71
CA ARG A 236 -7.89 3.85 3.33
C ARG A 236 -8.01 2.64 2.40
N LEU A 237 -7.46 1.50 2.80
CA LEU A 237 -7.56 0.25 2.06
C LEU A 237 -9.00 -0.24 1.92
N GLN A 238 -9.79 -0.15 3.00
CA GLN A 238 -11.19 -0.55 2.97
C GLN A 238 -12.01 0.36 2.05
N ALA A 239 -11.72 1.66 2.01
CA ALA A 239 -12.35 2.59 1.06
C ALA A 239 -12.04 2.19 -0.39
N LEU A 240 -10.78 1.89 -0.71
CA LEU A 240 -10.38 1.44 -2.05
C LEU A 240 -11.08 0.12 -2.43
N LEU A 241 -11.11 -0.85 -1.51
CA LEU A 241 -11.77 -2.13 -1.75
C LEU A 241 -13.29 -1.99 -1.97
N ARG A 242 -13.94 -1.02 -1.31
CA ARG A 242 -15.35 -0.72 -1.54
C ARG A 242 -15.59 -0.10 -2.91
N VAL A 243 -14.69 0.76 -3.39
CA VAL A 243 -14.72 1.27 -4.77
C VAL A 243 -14.62 0.11 -5.76
N ALA A 244 -13.68 -0.81 -5.54
CA ALA A 244 -13.53 -2.01 -6.36
C ALA A 244 -14.79 -2.89 -6.35
N ALA A 245 -15.36 -3.15 -5.18
CA ALA A 245 -16.59 -3.92 -5.03
C ALA A 245 -17.75 -3.29 -5.83
N GLY A 246 -17.86 -1.96 -5.80
CA GLY A 246 -18.82 -1.22 -6.63
C GLY A 246 -18.60 -1.42 -8.13
N ALA A 247 -17.36 -1.27 -8.61
CA ALA A 247 -17.00 -1.49 -10.01
C ALA A 247 -17.33 -2.92 -10.47
N LEU A 248 -17.02 -3.93 -9.63
CA LEU A 248 -17.31 -5.34 -9.90
C LEU A 248 -18.80 -5.63 -10.04
N VAL A 249 -19.64 -4.98 -9.23
CA VAL A 249 -21.11 -5.08 -9.36
C VAL A 249 -21.58 -4.52 -10.70
N LEU A 250 -21.04 -3.37 -11.13
CA LEU A 250 -21.38 -2.77 -12.42
C LEU A 250 -20.98 -3.67 -13.60
N HIS A 251 -19.82 -4.33 -13.55
CA HIS A 251 -19.42 -5.29 -14.58
C HIS A 251 -20.41 -6.47 -14.68
N ARG A 252 -20.84 -7.05 -13.56
CA ARG A 252 -21.81 -8.16 -13.55
C ARG A 252 -23.16 -7.75 -14.13
N ALA A 253 -23.61 -6.53 -13.83
CA ALA A 253 -24.86 -5.97 -14.37
C ALA A 253 -24.77 -5.71 -15.89
N GLY A 254 -23.63 -5.20 -16.36
CA GLY A 254 -23.35 -4.96 -17.77
C GLY A 254 -23.33 -6.27 -18.58
N SER A 255 -22.67 -7.30 -18.08
CA SER A 255 -22.62 -8.62 -18.72
C SER A 255 -24.01 -9.29 -18.82
N SER A 256 -24.87 -9.10 -17.83
CA SER A 256 -26.24 -9.65 -17.84
C SER A 256 -27.18 -8.93 -18.81
N SER A 257 -26.89 -7.68 -19.17
CA SER A 257 -27.71 -6.88 -20.09
C SER A 257 -27.33 -7.08 -21.56
N SER A 258 -26.09 -7.47 -21.85
CA SER A 258 -25.65 -7.86 -23.21
C SER A 258 -26.32 -9.14 -23.74
N ASP A 259 -26.81 -10.02 -22.87
CA ASP A 259 -27.53 -11.24 -23.26
C ASP A 259 -29.01 -10.98 -23.65
N ILE A 260 -29.55 -9.78 -23.39
CA ILE A 260 -30.95 -9.45 -23.68
C ILE A 260 -31.10 -8.67 -25.01
N LEU A 261 -30.01 -8.11 -25.55
CA LEU A 261 -30.06 -7.19 -26.70
C LEU A 261 -29.80 -7.85 -28.08
N PHE A 262 -29.53 -9.15 -28.14
CA PHE A 262 -29.50 -9.88 -29.41
C PHE A 262 -30.38 -11.13 -29.31
N PRO A 263 -31.69 -11.05 -29.56
CA PRO A 263 -32.44 -12.23 -29.93
C PRO A 263 -31.79 -12.79 -31.20
N ASN A 264 -31.23 -13.99 -31.07
CA ASN A 264 -30.63 -14.76 -32.13
C ASN A 264 -31.72 -15.06 -33.19
N GLU A 265 -31.90 -14.16 -34.15
CA GLU A 265 -32.66 -14.46 -35.37
C GLU A 265 -31.85 -15.44 -36.23
N ARG A 266 -31.85 -16.70 -35.80
CA ARG A 266 -31.58 -17.83 -36.67
C ARG A 266 -32.61 -18.90 -36.41
N SER A 267 -33.59 -18.99 -37.31
CA SER A 267 -34.13 -20.25 -37.80
C SER A 267 -35.08 -20.02 -38.99
N PRO A 268 -35.40 -21.05 -39.80
CA PRO A 268 -34.87 -21.20 -41.15
C PRO A 268 -35.94 -21.05 -42.24
N ARG A 269 -35.52 -20.82 -43.49
CA ARG A 269 -36.04 -21.44 -44.71
C ARG A 269 -35.15 -21.11 -45.90
#